data_AF-A0A2V7X3A0-F1
#
_entry.id   AF-A0A2V7X3A0-F1
#
_cell.length_a   1.000
_cell.length_b   1.000
_cell.length_c   1.000
_cell.angle_alpha   90.00
_cell.angle_beta   90.00
_cell.angle_gamma   90.00
#
_symmetry.space_group_name_H-M   'P 1'
#
loop_
_entity.id
_entity.type
_entity.pdbx_description
1 polymer ?
#
loop_
_entity_poly.entity_id
_entity_poly.type
_entity_poly.pdbx_seq_one_letter_code
_entity_poly.pdbx_strand_id
1 'polypeptide(L)' 'KFDKLREAFDQIAAELRSQYNIGYTPNNEKKDGTYRKVEIKSKQGYKVQARAGYYAGKEHD' A
#
# COMPACT_ATOMS: atom_id res chain seq x y z
N LYS A 1 -12.45 -13.42 31.16
CA LYS A 1 -12.84 -13.81 29.77
C LYS A 1 -12.96 -12.59 28.84
N PHE A 2 -13.27 -11.39 29.36
CA PHE A 2 -13.28 -10.13 28.60
C PHE A 2 -11.90 -9.50 28.39
N ASP A 3 -10.92 -9.82 29.23
CA ASP A 3 -9.58 -9.20 29.18
C ASP A 3 -8.81 -9.54 27.90
N LYS A 4 -8.91 -10.79 27.45
CA LYS A 4 -8.29 -11.25 26.18
C LYS A 4 -8.87 -10.55 24.95
N LEU A 5 -10.15 -10.18 25.00
CA LEU A 5 -10.80 -9.47 23.90
C LEU A 5 -10.29 -8.02 23.85
N ARG A 6 -10.13 -7.40 25.01
CA ARG A 6 -9.58 -6.05 25.13
C ARG A 6 -8.13 -5.97 24.65
N GLU A 7 -7.30 -6.94 25.04
CA GLU A 7 -5.92 -7.06 24.53
C GLU A 7 -5.87 -7.22 23.01
N ALA A 8 -6.75 -8.05 22.43
CA ALA A 8 -6.82 -8.22 20.97
C ALA A 8 -7.20 -6.91 20.26
N PHE A 9 -8.15 -6.15 20.80
CA PHE A 9 -8.52 -4.84 20.26
C PHE A 9 -7.38 -3.82 20.40
N ASP A 10 -6.67 -3.80 21.51
CA ASP A 10 -5.53 -2.89 21.71
C ASP A 10 -4.38 -3.20 20.76
N GLN A 11 -4.12 -4.48 20.47
CA GLN A 11 -3.16 -4.90 19.44
C GLN A 11 -3.59 -4.44 18.04
N ILE A 12 -4.85 -4.64 17.66
CA ILE A 12 -5.38 -4.18 16.36
C ILE A 12 -5.30 -2.66 16.26
N ALA A 13 -5.64 -1.93 17.33
CA ALA A 13 -5.55 -0.47 17.35
C ALA A 13 -4.10 0.04 17.28
N ALA A 14 -3.14 -0.70 17.84
CA ALA A 14 -1.72 -0.41 17.68
C ALA A 14 -1.25 -0.68 16.24
N GLU A 15 -1.70 -1.76 15.62
CA GLU A 15 -1.37 -2.12 14.23
C GLU A 15 -1.96 -1.12 13.22
N LEU A 16 -3.20 -0.66 13.43
CA LEU A 16 -3.83 0.34 12.56
C LEU A 16 -3.10 1.70 12.61
N ARG A 17 -2.50 2.05 13.75
CA ARG A 17 -1.71 3.29 13.90
C ARG A 17 -0.35 3.25 13.21
N SER A 18 0.13 2.07 12.79
CA SER A 18 1.40 1.91 12.09
C SER A 18 1.24 1.73 10.57
N GLN A 19 0.03 1.92 10.03
CA GLN A 19 -0.21 1.87 8.60
C GLN A 19 -0.02 3.25 7.96
N TYR A 20 0.93 3.33 7.02
CA TYR A 20 1.15 4.52 6.21
C TYR A 20 0.69 4.27 4.78
N ASN A 21 -0.12 5.19 4.25
CA ASN A 21 -0.45 5.22 2.83
C ASN A 21 0.56 6.10 2.10
N ILE A 22 1.20 5.54 1.06
CA ILE A 22 2.19 6.25 0.25
C ILE A 22 1.62 6.44 -1.15
N GLY A 23 1.51 7.70 -1.58
CA GLY A 23 1.24 8.06 -2.97
C GLY A 23 2.54 8.32 -3.72
N TYR A 24 2.58 8.01 -5.00
CA TYR A 24 3.70 8.37 -5.87
C TYR A 24 3.18 8.77 -7.25
N THR A 25 3.87 9.71 -7.89
CA THR A 25 3.61 10.09 -9.29
C THR A 25 4.59 9.36 -10.19
N PRO A 26 4.14 8.65 -11.24
CA PRO A 26 5.04 7.99 -12.16
C PRO A 26 5.78 8.99 -13.06
N ASN A 27 7.07 8.74 -13.30
CA ASN A 27 7.87 9.56 -14.23
C ASN A 27 7.40 9.41 -15.70
N ASN A 28 6.71 8.31 -16.03
CA ASN A 28 6.07 8.13 -17.32
C ASN A 28 4.61 8.60 -17.21
N GLU A 29 4.26 9.72 -17.84
CA GLU A 29 2.91 10.28 -17.78
C GLU A 29 1.99 9.78 -18.92
N LYS A 30 2.52 8.97 -19.85
CA LYS A 30 1.75 8.49 -21.02
C LYS A 30 0.52 7.70 -20.58
N LYS A 31 -0.62 7.94 -21.22
CA LYS A 31 -1.88 7.21 -21.00
C LYS A 31 -2.08 6.13 -22.07
N ASP A 32 -1.14 5.20 -22.12
CA ASP A 32 -0.99 4.20 -23.19
C ASP A 32 -1.67 2.85 -22.88
N GLY A 33 -2.34 2.72 -21.73
CA GLY A 33 -2.97 1.46 -21.32
C GLY A 33 -1.98 0.35 -20.94
N THR A 34 -0.68 0.62 -20.89
CA THR A 34 0.34 -0.41 -20.59
C THR A 34 0.40 -0.73 -19.09
N TYR A 35 0.77 -1.97 -18.76
CA TYR A 35 1.03 -2.36 -17.38
C TYR A 35 2.35 -1.79 -16.89
N ARG A 36 2.32 -1.20 -15.69
CA ARG A 36 3.46 -0.59 -15.02
C ARG A 36 3.70 -1.31 -13.70
N LYS A 37 4.79 -2.06 -13.67
CA LYS A 37 5.26 -2.74 -12.45
C LYS A 37 5.72 -1.70 -11.43
N VAL A 38 5.35 -1.91 -10.17
CA VAL A 38 5.77 -1.09 -9.03
C VAL A 38 6.49 -1.98 -8.04
N GLU A 39 7.66 -1.54 -7.59
CA GLU A 39 8.44 -2.22 -6.57
C GLU A 39 8.77 -1.21 -5.47
N ILE A 40 8.36 -1.52 -4.25
CA ILE A 40 8.64 -0.68 -3.08
C ILE A 40 9.66 -1.40 -2.22
N LYS A 41 10.80 -0.74 -1.99
CA LYS A 41 11.87 -1.24 -1.12
C LYS A 41 11.93 -0.38 0.13
N SER A 42 11.76 -1.02 1.28
CA SER A 42 12.03 -0.38 2.57
C SER A 42 13.54 -0.37 2.84
N LYS A 43 14.05 0.73 3.40
CA LYS A 43 15.46 0.82 3.84
C LYS A 43 15.74 -0.02 5.10
N GLN A 44 14.69 -0.33 5.87
CA GLN A 44 14.76 -1.07 7.13
C GLN A 44 13.88 -2.32 7.04
N GLY A 45 13.89 -3.18 8.06
CA GLY A 45 13.15 -4.45 8.11
C GLY A 45 11.62 -4.34 8.18
N TYR A 46 11.01 -3.30 7.61
CA TYR A 46 9.57 -3.14 7.55
C TYR A 46 8.94 -4.11 6.55
N LYS A 47 7.78 -4.65 6.92
CA LYS A 47 6.93 -5.41 6.02
C LYS A 47 6.22 -4.46 5.07
N VAL A 48 6.44 -4.62 3.78
CA VAL A 48 5.79 -3.80 2.74
C VAL A 48 4.63 -4.59 2.15
N GLN A 49 3.44 -4.01 2.17
CA GLN A 49 2.28 -4.49 1.43
C GLN A 49 1.93 -3.44 0.37
N ALA A 50 2.03 -3.81 -0.91
CA ALA A 50 1.79 -2.92 -2.02
C ALA A 50 1.21 -3.68 -3.21
N ARG A 51 0.55 -2.96 -4.12
CA ARG A 51 0.15 -3.52 -5.41
C ARG A 51 1.40 -3.84 -6.24
N ALA A 52 1.39 -4.95 -6.97
CA ALA A 52 2.49 -5.33 -7.86
C ALA A 52 2.69 -4.37 -9.06
N GLY A 53 1.67 -3.57 -9.34
CA GLY A 53 1.64 -2.61 -10.42
C GLY A 53 0.23 -2.12 -10.71
N TYR A 54 0.09 -1.36 -11.79
CA TYR A 54 -1.17 -0.79 -12.26
C TYR A 54 -1.13 -0.64 -13.78
N TYR A 55 -2.30 -0.52 -14.41
CA TYR A 55 -2.40 -0.15 -15.82
C TYR A 55 -2.49 1.37 -15.94
N ALA A 56 -1.77 1.97 -16.89
CA ALA A 56 -1.95 3.37 -17.23
C ALA A 56 -3.40 3.58 -17.72
N GLY A 57 -4.02 4.71 -17.39
CA GLY A 57 -5.31 5.07 -17.98
C GLY A 57 -5.19 5.12 -19.51
N LYS A 58 -6.26 4.79 -20.25
CA LYS A 58 -6.34 5.05 -21.69
C LYS A 58 -6.97 6.41 -21.90
N GLU A 59 -6.47 7.19 -22.85
CA GLU A 59 -6.94 8.56 -23.09
C GLU A 59 -8.30 8.66 -23.82
N HIS A 60 -9.15 7.64 -23.73
CA HIS A 60 -10.43 7.53 -24.44
C HIS A 60 -11.50 6.76 -23.63
N ASP A 61 -11.64 7.08 -22.34
CA ASP A 61 -12.82 6.74 -21.54
C ASP A 61 -13.53 8.02 -21.09
#